data_AF-A0A450U0Z1-F1
#
_entry.id   AF-A0A450U0Z1-F1
#
_cell.length_a   1.000
_cell.length_b   1.000
_cell.length_c   1.000
_cell.angle_alpha   90.00
_cell.angle_beta   90.00
_cell.angle_gamma   90.00
#
_symmetry.space_group_name_H-M   'P 1'
#
loop_
_entity.id
_entity.type
_entity.pdbx_description
1 polymer ?
#
loop_
_entity_poly.entity_id
_entity_poly.type
_entity_poly.pdbx_seq_one_letter_code
_entity_poly.pdbx_strand_id
1 'polypeptide(L)'
;LSVLPALATGEMDIVEVMTGFGWPIAGTLVVVMAAWSSNDNNLYSTSLSVASVLRKVEKWKITVIIGIAGTLLAILGIMEQFIPFLSMVGVFISPVAGTYAADYFVRKSDYHRANVAGAPNFRPVAILAWATGSLVAFCTLPEATGGLGVMKLTTISALDGLLVGAAALLVFSYGVTLRLPWGKQK
;
A
#
# COMPACT_ATOMS: atom_id res chain seq x y z
N LEU A 1 -19.03 -6.90 20.75
CA LEU A 1 -19.48 -5.77 21.59
C LEU A 1 -19.85 -4.53 20.78
N SER A 2 -19.21 -4.24 19.65
CA SER A 2 -19.50 -3.07 18.79
C SER A 2 -20.85 -3.11 18.03
N VAL A 3 -21.49 -4.28 17.88
CA VAL A 3 -22.74 -4.44 17.12
C VAL A 3 -24.01 -4.17 17.96
N LEU A 4 -23.91 -4.28 19.29
CA LEU A 4 -25.06 -4.16 20.19
C LEU A 4 -25.72 -2.76 20.20
N PRO A 5 -24.97 -1.64 20.18
CA PRO A 5 -25.58 -0.31 20.11
C PRO A 5 -26.29 -0.09 18.78
N ALA A 6 -25.69 -0.52 17.66
CA ALA A 6 -26.28 -0.40 16.33
C ALA A 6 -27.57 -1.22 16.17
N LEU A 7 -27.65 -2.39 16.78
CA LEU A 7 -28.89 -3.19 16.82
C LEU A 7 -29.98 -2.57 17.70
N ALA A 8 -29.61 -1.79 18.71
CA ALA A 8 -30.56 -1.17 19.64
C ALA A 8 -31.11 0.18 19.11
N THR A 9 -30.30 0.95 18.38
CA THR A 9 -30.68 2.27 17.86
C THR A 9 -31.01 2.27 16.36
N GLY A 10 -30.57 1.25 15.62
CA GLY A 10 -30.68 1.21 14.15
C GLY A 10 -29.59 2.00 13.42
N GLU A 11 -28.73 2.72 14.16
CA GLU A 11 -27.72 3.62 13.59
C GLU A 11 -26.30 3.03 13.62
N MET A 12 -25.55 3.23 12.55
CA MET A 12 -24.14 2.80 12.46
C MET A 12 -23.14 3.90 12.84
N ASP A 13 -23.57 5.17 12.86
CA ASP A 13 -22.73 6.28 13.31
C ASP A 13 -22.75 6.38 14.84
N ILE A 14 -21.58 6.25 15.46
CA ILE A 14 -21.44 6.33 16.91
C ILE A 14 -21.85 7.71 17.47
N VAL A 15 -21.72 8.78 16.69
CA VAL A 15 -22.18 10.11 17.08
C VAL A 15 -23.70 10.13 17.16
N GLU A 16 -24.40 9.53 16.19
CA GLU A 16 -25.86 9.45 16.17
C GLU A 16 -26.38 8.53 17.28
N VAL A 17 -25.73 7.37 17.48
CA VAL A 17 -26.02 6.46 18.60
C VAL A 17 -25.94 7.21 19.94
N MET A 18 -24.84 7.93 20.18
CA MET A 18 -24.65 8.67 21.44
C MET A 18 -25.55 9.90 21.55
N THR A 19 -25.92 10.51 20.42
CA THR A 19 -26.93 11.58 20.38
C THR A 19 -28.30 11.05 20.83
N GLY A 20 -28.69 9.84 20.40
CA GLY A 20 -29.91 9.17 20.86
C GLY A 20 -29.94 8.92 22.37
N PHE A 21 -28.78 8.75 23.00
CA PHE A 21 -28.63 8.66 24.46
C PHE A 21 -28.48 10.03 25.16
N GLY A 22 -28.53 11.15 24.43
CA GLY A 22 -28.40 12.51 24.95
C GLY A 22 -26.96 12.99 25.17
N TRP A 23 -25.96 12.28 24.63
CA TRP A 23 -24.52 12.54 24.84
C TRP A 23 -23.77 12.84 23.51
N PRO A 24 -24.23 13.79 22.68
CA PRO A 24 -23.64 14.05 21.36
C PRO A 24 -22.16 14.45 21.43
N ILE A 25 -21.78 15.26 22.44
CA ILE A 25 -20.41 15.75 22.62
C ILE A 25 -19.43 14.60 22.89
N ALA A 26 -19.84 13.62 23.70
CA ALA A 26 -18.98 12.49 24.03
C ALA A 26 -18.77 11.58 22.80
N GLY A 27 -19.79 11.40 21.95
CA GLY A 27 -19.66 10.66 20.69
C GLY A 27 -18.67 11.30 19.73
N THR A 28 -18.80 12.61 19.52
CA THR A 28 -17.86 13.36 18.68
C THR A 28 -16.43 13.28 19.23
N LEU A 29 -16.24 13.44 20.54
CA LEU A 29 -14.91 13.37 21.15
C LEU A 29 -14.26 11.99 20.93
N VAL A 30 -15.04 10.91 21.08
CA VAL A 30 -14.55 9.55 20.84
C VAL A 30 -14.10 9.38 19.39
N VAL A 31 -14.89 9.83 18.41
CA VAL A 31 -14.53 9.76 16.99
C VAL A 31 -13.28 10.59 16.68
N VAL A 32 -13.19 11.80 17.22
CA VAL A 32 -12.02 12.67 17.02
C VAL A 32 -10.75 12.05 17.61
N MET A 33 -10.83 11.48 18.82
CA MET A 33 -9.68 10.82 19.44
C MET A 33 -9.27 9.54 18.70
N ALA A 34 -10.24 8.78 18.19
CA ALA A 34 -9.98 7.60 17.37
C ALA A 34 -9.30 7.97 16.04
N ALA A 35 -9.78 9.04 15.38
CA ALA A 35 -9.18 9.56 14.15
C ALA A 35 -7.77 10.13 14.41
N TRP A 36 -7.58 10.85 15.52
CA TRP A 36 -6.28 11.42 15.91
C TRP A 36 -5.23 10.32 16.07
N SER A 37 -5.51 9.32 16.89
CA SER A 37 -4.57 8.22 17.17
C SER A 37 -4.25 7.39 15.91
N SER A 38 -5.23 7.18 15.05
CA SER A 38 -5.03 6.49 13.76
C SER A 38 -4.15 7.30 12.80
N ASN A 39 -4.39 8.61 12.71
CA ASN A 39 -3.62 9.51 11.86
C ASN A 39 -2.17 9.67 12.36
N ASP A 40 -1.97 9.72 13.68
CA ASP A 40 -0.63 9.74 14.29
C ASP A 40 0.16 8.47 13.92
N ASN A 41 -0.46 7.29 14.05
CA ASN A 41 0.18 6.03 13.68
C ASN A 41 0.52 5.95 12.17
N ASN A 42 -0.38 6.43 11.31
CA ASN A 42 -0.16 6.50 9.86
C ASN A 42 1.00 7.46 9.51
N LEU A 43 1.06 8.62 10.16
CA LEU A 43 2.12 9.60 9.93
C LEU A 43 3.47 9.10 10.46
N TYR A 44 3.47 8.44 11.62
CA TYR A 44 4.66 7.86 12.22
C TYR A 44 5.26 6.75 11.34
N SER A 45 4.44 5.79 10.91
CA SER A 45 4.89 4.67 10.06
C SER A 45 5.37 5.14 8.70
N THR A 46 4.66 6.10 8.08
CA THR A 46 5.06 6.69 6.78
C THR A 46 6.37 7.46 6.92
N SER A 47 6.52 8.31 7.93
CA SER A 47 7.75 9.08 8.14
C SER A 47 8.96 8.19 8.46
N LEU A 48 8.76 7.10 9.19
CA LEU A 48 9.82 6.11 9.45
C LEU A 48 10.23 5.38 8.16
N SER A 49 9.26 4.96 7.34
CA SER A 49 9.52 4.34 6.03
C SER A 49 10.34 5.26 5.13
N VAL A 50 9.94 6.53 5.02
CA VAL A 50 10.67 7.52 4.22
C VAL A 50 12.06 7.84 4.79
N ALA A 51 12.20 7.93 6.12
CA ALA A 51 13.50 8.15 6.77
C ALA A 51 14.48 6.98 6.54
N SER A 52 13.98 5.76 6.35
CA SER A 52 14.83 4.60 6.04
C SER A 52 15.51 4.71 4.66
N VAL A 53 14.85 5.41 3.72
CA VAL A 53 15.34 5.71 2.37
C VAL A 53 16.17 6.99 2.36
N LEU A 54 15.63 8.07 2.92
CA LEU A 54 16.26 9.40 2.98
C LEU A 54 17.09 9.59 4.26
N ARG A 55 18.14 8.77 4.42
CA ARG A 55 18.97 8.74 5.64
C ARG A 55 19.66 10.07 6.01
N LYS A 56 19.74 11.01 5.06
CA LYS A 56 20.37 12.34 5.27
C LYS A 56 19.41 13.38 5.85
N VAL A 57 18.12 13.09 5.93
CA VAL A 57 17.10 14.04 6.42
C VAL A 57 16.60 13.59 7.77
N GLU A 58 16.52 14.53 8.72
CA GLU A 58 16.01 14.26 10.05
C GLU A 58 14.53 13.88 10.01
N LYS A 59 14.14 12.86 10.79
CA LYS A 59 12.77 12.32 10.80
C LYS A 59 11.70 13.38 11.03
N TRP A 60 11.93 14.32 11.96
CA TRP A 60 10.93 15.36 12.27
C TRP A 60 10.61 16.24 11.05
N LYS A 61 11.60 16.54 10.18
CA LYS A 61 11.39 17.30 8.94
C LYS A 61 10.53 16.51 7.97
N ILE A 62 10.81 15.22 7.84
CA ILE A 62 10.02 14.29 7.01
C ILE A 62 8.57 14.25 7.50
N THR A 63 8.36 14.10 8.81
CA THR A 63 7.04 14.09 9.45
C THR A 63 6.27 15.37 9.15
N VAL A 64 6.89 16.54 9.32
CA VAL A 64 6.24 17.84 9.03
C VAL A 64 5.88 17.96 7.54
N ILE A 65 6.80 17.60 6.63
CA ILE A 65 6.56 17.69 5.18
C ILE A 65 5.40 16.78 4.77
N ILE A 66 5.38 15.53 5.24
CA ILE A 66 4.29 14.58 4.93
C ILE A 66 2.97 15.05 5.53
N GLY A 67 2.98 15.57 6.76
CA GLY A 67 1.78 16.11 7.41
C GLY A 67 1.19 17.30 6.65
N ILE A 68 2.04 18.23 6.21
CA ILE A 68 1.63 19.37 5.37
C ILE A 68 1.08 18.88 4.03
N ALA A 69 1.78 17.96 3.35
CA ALA A 69 1.32 17.41 2.08
C ALA A 69 -0.05 16.71 2.20
N GLY A 70 -0.24 15.89 3.24
CA GLY A 70 -1.51 15.22 3.51
C GLY A 70 -2.64 16.22 3.80
N THR A 71 -2.35 17.26 4.59
CA THR A 71 -3.33 18.32 4.90
C THR A 71 -3.72 19.11 3.65
N LEU A 72 -2.74 19.42 2.78
CA LEU A 72 -3.01 20.09 1.51
C LEU A 72 -3.88 19.23 0.59
N LEU A 73 -3.58 17.93 0.46
CA LEU A 73 -4.42 17.01 -0.32
C LEU A 73 -5.85 16.93 0.25
N ALA A 74 -6.01 16.94 1.57
CA ALA A 74 -7.33 16.98 2.20
C ALA A 74 -8.10 18.26 1.85
N ILE A 75 -7.44 19.43 1.91
CA ILE A 75 -8.03 20.72 1.53
C ILE A 75 -8.39 20.75 0.03
N LEU A 76 -7.60 20.11 -0.81
CA LEU A 76 -7.85 20.00 -2.26
C LEU A 76 -8.99 19.02 -2.61
N GLY A 77 -9.69 18.45 -1.63
CA GLY A 77 -10.89 17.65 -1.88
C GLY A 77 -10.59 16.20 -2.29
N ILE A 78 -9.46 15.62 -1.85
CA ILE A 78 -9.14 14.21 -2.16
C ILE A 78 -10.25 13.22 -1.71
N MET A 79 -11.10 13.61 -0.76
CA MET A 79 -12.27 12.85 -0.33
C MET A 79 -13.29 12.64 -1.47
N GLU A 80 -13.44 13.60 -2.38
CA GLU A 80 -14.32 13.45 -3.55
C GLU A 80 -13.74 12.45 -4.56
N GLN A 81 -12.42 12.30 -4.57
CA GLN A 81 -11.66 11.38 -5.44
C GLN A 81 -11.17 10.15 -4.68
N PHE A 82 -11.80 9.78 -3.57
CA PHE A 82 -11.33 8.72 -2.68
C PHE A 82 -11.24 7.35 -3.39
N ILE A 83 -12.27 6.99 -4.15
CA ILE A 83 -12.31 5.71 -4.87
C ILE A 83 -11.26 5.66 -5.99
N PRO A 84 -11.14 6.66 -6.89
CA PRO A 84 -10.04 6.73 -7.84
C PRO A 84 -8.66 6.72 -7.19
N PHE A 85 -8.47 7.45 -6.09
CA PHE A 85 -7.21 7.48 -5.33
C PHE A 85 -6.82 6.10 -4.81
N LEU A 86 -7.73 5.41 -4.10
CA LEU A 86 -7.49 4.07 -3.59
C LEU A 86 -7.23 3.06 -4.72
N SER A 87 -7.95 3.20 -5.83
CA SER A 87 -7.78 2.35 -7.01
C SER A 87 -6.38 2.51 -7.60
N MET A 88 -5.92 3.76 -7.75
CA MET A 88 -4.59 4.07 -8.26
C MET A 88 -3.48 3.54 -7.33
N VAL A 89 -3.62 3.75 -6.03
CA VAL A 89 -2.69 3.22 -5.04
C VAL A 89 -2.65 1.68 -5.09
N GLY A 90 -3.80 1.03 -5.24
CA GLY A 90 -3.92 -0.42 -5.37
C GLY A 90 -3.16 -0.99 -6.57
N VAL A 91 -3.20 -0.30 -7.72
CA VAL A 91 -2.47 -0.67 -8.93
C VAL A 91 -0.95 -0.77 -8.70
N PHE A 92 -0.38 0.11 -7.87
CA PHE A 92 1.06 0.10 -7.58
C PHE A 92 1.45 -0.78 -6.41
N ILE A 93 0.60 -0.90 -5.38
CA ILE A 93 0.89 -1.69 -4.17
C ILE A 93 0.75 -3.20 -4.47
N SER A 94 -0.27 -3.60 -5.22
CA SER A 94 -0.57 -5.02 -5.42
C SER A 94 0.56 -5.83 -6.10
N PRO A 95 1.22 -5.33 -7.16
CA PRO A 95 2.37 -6.00 -7.78
C PRO A 95 3.58 -6.13 -6.85
N VAL A 96 3.72 -5.27 -5.83
CA VAL A 96 4.78 -5.42 -4.82
C VAL A 96 4.59 -6.72 -4.04
N ALA A 97 3.36 -7.03 -3.62
CA ALA A 97 3.06 -8.27 -2.93
C ALA A 97 3.32 -9.50 -3.83
N GLY A 98 2.90 -9.44 -5.10
CA GLY A 98 3.11 -10.52 -6.07
C GLY A 98 4.59 -10.81 -6.35
N THR A 99 5.37 -9.76 -6.61
CA THR A 99 6.82 -9.88 -6.81
C THR A 99 7.54 -10.36 -5.53
N TYR A 100 7.15 -9.85 -4.36
CA TYR A 100 7.75 -10.29 -3.09
C TYR A 100 7.48 -11.78 -2.82
N ALA A 101 6.24 -12.24 -3.02
CA ALA A 101 5.88 -13.64 -2.85
C ALA A 101 6.66 -14.54 -3.83
N ALA A 102 6.68 -14.20 -5.12
CA ALA A 102 7.40 -14.97 -6.13
C ALA A 102 8.91 -15.03 -5.83
N ASP A 103 9.51 -13.91 -5.40
CA ASP A 103 10.93 -13.85 -5.09
C ASP A 103 11.31 -14.77 -3.92
N TYR A 104 10.48 -14.77 -2.86
CA TYR A 104 10.66 -15.64 -1.72
C TYR A 104 10.64 -17.12 -2.12
N PHE A 105 9.69 -17.53 -2.97
CA PHE A 105 9.61 -18.93 -3.41
C PHE A 105 10.77 -19.35 -4.31
N VAL A 106 11.23 -18.48 -5.21
CA VAL A 106 12.39 -18.78 -6.09
C VAL A 106 13.69 -18.87 -5.29
N ARG A 107 13.87 -18.01 -4.28
CA ARG A 107 15.14 -17.85 -3.54
C ARG A 107 15.05 -18.34 -2.10
N LYS A 108 14.12 -19.25 -1.80
CA LYS A 108 13.85 -19.74 -0.43
C LYS A 108 15.12 -20.20 0.29
N SER A 109 16.04 -20.86 -0.43
CA SER A 109 17.33 -21.31 0.10
C SER A 109 18.29 -20.19 0.48
N ASP A 110 18.28 -19.07 -0.27
CA ASP A 110 19.16 -17.92 -0.03
C ASP A 110 18.72 -17.15 1.22
N TYR A 111 17.40 -16.99 1.39
CA TYR A 111 16.81 -16.37 2.59
C TYR A 111 17.05 -17.20 3.86
N HIS A 112 16.96 -18.54 3.77
CA HIS A 112 17.16 -19.41 4.93
C HIS A 112 18.62 -19.45 5.41
N ARG A 113 19.58 -19.21 4.51
CA ARG A 113 21.01 -19.16 4.84
C ARG A 113 21.45 -17.83 5.47
N ALA A 114 20.52 -16.93 5.78
CA ALA A 114 20.76 -15.60 6.37
C ALA A 114 21.77 -14.73 5.59
N ASN A 115 22.02 -15.04 4.32
CA ASN A 115 23.02 -14.36 3.51
C ASN A 115 22.52 -13.00 2.95
N VAL A 116 21.51 -12.42 3.63
CA VAL A 116 20.77 -11.22 3.22
C VAL A 116 21.70 -10.00 3.17
N ALA A 117 22.76 -10.00 3.98
CA ALA A 117 23.80 -8.98 3.96
C ALA A 117 24.58 -8.91 2.64
N GLY A 118 24.64 -10.01 1.87
CA GLY A 118 25.28 -10.07 0.55
C GLY A 118 24.31 -9.81 -0.62
N ALA A 119 23.05 -9.47 -0.35
CA ALA A 119 22.08 -9.18 -1.39
C ALA A 119 22.41 -7.85 -2.09
N PRO A 120 22.30 -7.77 -3.42
CA PRO A 120 22.52 -6.52 -4.14
C PRO A 120 21.46 -5.48 -3.72
N ASN A 121 21.90 -4.24 -3.49
CA ASN A 121 21.03 -3.12 -3.13
C ASN A 121 19.97 -2.82 -4.20
N PHE A 122 20.20 -3.19 -5.45
CA PHE A 122 19.33 -2.92 -6.58
C PHE A 122 19.14 -4.16 -7.45
N ARG A 123 17.88 -4.53 -7.72
CA ARG A 123 17.52 -5.70 -8.52
C ARG A 123 16.62 -5.27 -9.68
N PRO A 124 17.20 -4.98 -10.86
CA PRO A 124 16.43 -4.55 -12.03
C PRO A 124 15.31 -5.51 -12.40
N VAL A 125 15.54 -6.82 -12.26
CA VAL A 125 14.54 -7.87 -12.53
C VAL A 125 13.27 -7.69 -11.70
N ALA A 126 13.40 -7.38 -10.41
CA ALA A 126 12.26 -7.18 -9.51
C ALA A 126 11.50 -5.90 -9.86
N ILE A 127 12.22 -4.84 -10.22
CA ILE A 127 11.63 -3.55 -10.61
C ILE A 127 10.89 -3.68 -11.94
N LEU A 128 11.47 -4.37 -12.92
CA LEU A 128 10.82 -4.64 -14.20
C LEU A 128 9.56 -5.49 -14.01
N ALA A 129 9.62 -6.54 -13.19
CA ALA A 129 8.46 -7.36 -12.86
C ALA A 129 7.35 -6.53 -12.19
N TRP A 130 7.70 -5.71 -11.21
CA TRP A 130 6.77 -4.79 -10.56
C TRP A 130 6.16 -3.79 -11.54
N ALA A 131 6.97 -3.19 -12.42
CA ALA A 131 6.52 -2.24 -13.43
C ALA A 131 5.56 -2.90 -14.42
N THR A 132 5.85 -4.14 -14.86
CA THR A 132 4.95 -4.89 -15.74
C THR A 132 3.62 -5.22 -15.07
N GLY A 133 3.64 -5.64 -13.79
CA GLY A 133 2.42 -5.88 -13.03
C GLY A 133 1.60 -4.60 -12.83
N SER A 134 2.26 -3.48 -12.50
CA SER A 134 1.60 -2.18 -12.33
C SER A 134 1.00 -1.68 -13.64
N LEU A 135 1.71 -1.85 -14.76
CA LEU A 135 1.21 -1.46 -16.08
C LEU A 135 -0.03 -2.26 -16.48
N VAL A 136 -0.01 -3.59 -16.28
CA VAL A 136 -1.19 -4.41 -16.58
C VAL A 136 -2.35 -4.10 -15.64
N ALA A 137 -2.10 -3.90 -14.35
CA ALA A 137 -3.12 -3.43 -13.41
C ALA A 137 -3.71 -2.08 -13.82
N PHE A 138 -2.90 -1.15 -14.32
CA PHE A 138 -3.39 0.13 -14.84
C PHE A 138 -4.22 -0.02 -16.12
N CYS A 139 -3.80 -0.90 -17.03
CA CYS A 139 -4.55 -1.21 -18.25
C CYS A 139 -5.88 -1.92 -18.00
N THR A 140 -5.98 -2.68 -16.90
CA THR A 140 -7.20 -3.38 -16.49
C THR A 140 -8.08 -2.57 -15.56
N LEU A 141 -7.56 -1.45 -15.01
CA LEU A 141 -8.32 -0.58 -14.14
C LEU A 141 -9.39 0.19 -14.95
N PRO A 142 -10.67 0.19 -14.54
CA PRO A 142 -11.72 0.91 -15.25
C PRO A 142 -11.43 2.41 -15.40
N GLU A 143 -11.85 3.00 -16.52
CA GLU A 143 -11.73 4.44 -16.77
C GLU A 143 -12.45 5.27 -15.69
N ALA A 144 -13.57 4.78 -15.19
CA ALA A 144 -14.35 5.42 -14.13
C ALA A 144 -13.57 5.61 -12.81
N THR A 145 -12.49 4.85 -12.59
CA THR A 145 -11.63 4.96 -11.42
C THR A 145 -10.22 5.46 -11.76
N GLY A 146 -10.01 5.98 -12.99
CA GLY A 146 -8.77 6.62 -13.43
C GLY A 146 -7.78 5.70 -14.16
N GLY A 147 -8.19 4.48 -14.53
CA GLY A 147 -7.40 3.56 -15.37
C GLY A 147 -7.66 3.71 -16.87
N LEU A 148 -7.08 2.82 -17.67
CA LEU A 148 -7.30 2.82 -19.13
C LEU A 148 -8.49 1.96 -19.58
N GLY A 149 -8.93 1.00 -18.77
CA GLY A 149 -10.09 0.14 -19.08
C GLY A 149 -9.96 -0.75 -20.33
N VAL A 150 -8.76 -0.89 -20.89
CA VAL A 150 -8.52 -1.53 -22.20
C VAL A 150 -8.70 -3.05 -22.15
N MET A 151 -8.48 -3.68 -20.99
CA MET A 151 -8.50 -5.14 -20.83
C MET A 151 -9.26 -5.57 -19.57
N LYS A 152 -9.90 -6.74 -19.59
CA LYS A 152 -10.50 -7.38 -18.41
C LYS A 152 -9.94 -8.79 -18.27
N LEU A 153 -9.07 -9.03 -17.29
CA LEU A 153 -8.58 -10.37 -16.97
C LEU A 153 -9.45 -11.01 -15.88
N THR A 154 -9.31 -10.57 -14.62
CA THR A 154 -10.04 -11.18 -13.48
C THR A 154 -11.17 -10.32 -12.93
N THR A 155 -11.44 -9.15 -13.53
CA THR A 155 -12.36 -8.10 -13.04
C THR A 155 -11.83 -7.29 -11.85
N ILE A 156 -10.76 -7.76 -11.20
CA ILE A 156 -10.10 -7.07 -10.07
C ILE A 156 -8.69 -6.68 -10.51
N SER A 157 -8.50 -5.42 -10.87
CA SER A 157 -7.23 -4.91 -11.42
C SER A 157 -6.05 -5.06 -10.47
N ALA A 158 -6.29 -4.99 -9.16
CA ALA A 158 -5.29 -5.28 -8.15
C ALA A 158 -4.82 -6.75 -8.22
N LEU A 159 -5.75 -7.70 -8.41
CA LEU A 159 -5.41 -9.11 -8.54
C LEU A 159 -4.62 -9.35 -9.83
N ASP A 160 -5.01 -8.72 -10.93
CA ASP A 160 -4.30 -8.77 -12.20
C ASP A 160 -2.84 -8.32 -12.04
N GLY A 161 -2.62 -7.19 -11.34
CA GLY A 161 -1.27 -6.70 -11.05
C GLY A 161 -0.43 -7.62 -10.18
N LEU A 162 -1.04 -8.23 -9.16
CA LEU A 162 -0.38 -9.21 -8.28
C LEU A 162 0.09 -10.42 -9.08
N LEU A 163 -0.81 -11.02 -9.86
CA LEU A 163 -0.52 -12.24 -10.62
C LEU A 163 0.50 -11.97 -11.72
N VAL A 164 0.37 -10.87 -12.45
CA VAL A 164 1.32 -10.48 -13.51
C VAL A 164 2.67 -10.13 -12.90
N GLY A 165 2.73 -9.40 -11.79
CA GLY A 165 3.98 -9.10 -11.10
C GLY A 165 4.71 -10.37 -10.65
N ALA A 166 3.97 -11.32 -10.07
CA ALA A 166 4.51 -12.63 -9.68
C ALA A 166 5.02 -13.42 -10.90
N ALA A 167 4.20 -13.56 -11.96
CA ALA A 167 4.55 -14.29 -13.16
C ALA A 167 5.75 -13.66 -13.90
N ALA A 168 5.76 -12.33 -14.06
CA ALA A 168 6.85 -11.61 -14.69
C ALA A 168 8.17 -11.81 -13.93
N LEU A 169 8.13 -11.78 -12.59
CA LEU A 169 9.32 -12.05 -11.80
C LEU A 169 9.80 -13.48 -12.02
N LEU A 170 8.91 -14.47 -12.02
CA LEU A 170 9.29 -15.86 -12.30
C LEU A 170 9.94 -15.97 -13.68
N VAL A 171 9.30 -15.45 -14.74
CA VAL A 171 9.81 -15.52 -16.11
C VAL A 171 11.17 -14.84 -16.25
N PHE A 172 11.30 -13.60 -15.77
CA PHE A 172 12.56 -12.86 -15.82
C PHE A 172 13.64 -13.53 -14.97
N SER A 173 13.25 -14.13 -13.84
CA SER A 173 14.16 -14.89 -12.99
C SER A 173 14.57 -16.20 -13.67
N TYR A 174 13.70 -16.95 -14.35
CA TYR A 174 14.14 -18.14 -15.09
C TYR A 174 15.13 -17.79 -16.22
N GLY A 175 15.00 -16.61 -16.85
CA GLY A 175 15.95 -16.11 -17.84
C GLY A 175 17.29 -15.60 -17.28
N VAL A 176 17.32 -15.10 -16.04
CA VAL A 176 18.50 -14.41 -15.45
C VAL A 176 19.17 -15.19 -14.30
N THR A 177 18.41 -16.01 -13.55
CA THR A 177 18.83 -16.67 -12.30
C THR A 177 19.79 -17.85 -12.54
N LEU A 178 20.01 -18.24 -13.80
CA LEU A 178 21.12 -19.13 -14.17
C LEU A 178 22.50 -18.44 -14.17
N ARG A 179 22.61 -17.12 -13.92
CA ARG A 179 23.90 -16.41 -14.08
C ARG A 179 24.41 -15.61 -12.88
N LEU A 180 23.64 -15.33 -11.83
CA LEU A 180 24.09 -14.47 -10.73
C LEU A 180 23.79 -15.06 -9.34
N PRO A 181 24.71 -15.86 -8.78
CA PRO A 181 24.65 -16.24 -7.36
C PRO A 181 24.77 -15.01 -6.46
N TRP A 182 24.12 -15.06 -5.29
CA TRP A 182 24.42 -14.11 -4.20
C TRP A 182 25.92 -14.11 -3.92
N GLY A 183 26.56 -12.95 -3.99
CA GLY A 183 27.98 -12.80 -3.60
C GLY A 183 29.03 -12.94 -4.70
N LYS A 184 28.85 -12.29 -5.86
CA LYS A 184 30.00 -11.88 -6.70
C LYS A 184 29.91 -10.42 -7.13
N GLN A 185 29.87 -9.51 -6.16
CA GLN A 185 30.41 -8.17 -6.35
C GLN A 185 31.49 -8.00 -5.27
N LYS A 186 32.73 -7.85 -5.74
CA LYS A 186 33.94 -7.68 -4.94
C LYS A 186 33.85 -6.42 -4.08
#